data_AF-A0A926KTS7-F1
#
_entry.id   AF-A0A926KTS7-F1
#
_cell.length_a   1.000
_cell.length_b   1.000
_cell.length_c   1.000
_cell.angle_alpha   90.00
_cell.angle_beta   90.00
_cell.angle_gamma   90.00
#
_symmetry.space_group_name_H-M   'P 1'
#
loop_
_entity.id
_entity.type
_entity.pdbx_description
1 polymer ?
#
loop_
_entity_poly.entity_id
_entity_poly.type
_entity_poly.pdbx_seq_one_letter_code
_entity_poly.pdbx_strand_id
1 'polypeptide(L)'
;MLLDMSSMGGGEPSIVSAQQIAAGWEEGLKKLQAIHHQVGNYLVDISGDEAEVFCYGIISQYYPNPTGQNVRTFVGTYNIHLTKLATDWKIDKFRFNLKYIDGNKDL
;
A
#
# COMPACT_ATOMS: atom_id res chain seq x y z
N MET A 1 4.21 -12.39 -5.99
CA MET A 1 3.06 -11.48 -5.94
C MET A 1 3.27 -10.40 -6.99
N LEU A 2 2.26 -10.05 -7.78
CA LEU A 2 2.32 -8.90 -8.66
C LEU A 2 2.19 -7.64 -7.82
N LEU A 3 3.21 -6.79 -7.82
CA LEU A 3 3.23 -5.51 -7.13
C LEU A 3 3.21 -4.37 -8.16
N ASP A 4 2.20 -3.51 -8.07
CA ASP A 4 2.05 -2.31 -8.89
C ASP A 4 1.99 -1.06 -7.99
N MET A 5 3.14 -0.39 -7.91
CA MET A 5 3.30 0.91 -7.23
C MET A 5 3.61 2.02 -8.26
N SER A 6 3.26 1.82 -9.53
CA SER A 6 3.57 2.75 -10.62
C SER A 6 2.99 4.15 -10.39
N SER A 7 1.78 4.23 -9.81
CA SER A 7 1.14 5.51 -9.45
C SER A 7 1.90 6.33 -8.40
N MET A 8 2.86 5.70 -7.72
CA MET A 8 3.73 6.30 -6.71
C MET A 8 5.16 6.53 -7.23
N GLY A 9 5.41 6.31 -8.52
CA GLY A 9 6.76 6.35 -9.10
C GLY A 9 7.60 5.11 -8.81
N GLY A 10 6.99 4.00 -8.38
CA GLY A 10 7.69 2.74 -8.04
C GLY A 10 8.17 1.90 -9.23
N GLY A 11 8.16 2.45 -10.45
CA GLY A 11 8.47 1.75 -11.69
C GLY A 11 7.31 0.92 -12.23
N GLU A 12 7.61 0.10 -13.25
CA GLU A 12 6.63 -0.79 -13.89
C GLU A 12 6.17 -1.91 -12.94
N PRO A 13 4.93 -2.40 -13.08
CA PRO A 13 4.44 -3.55 -12.32
C PRO A 13 5.37 -4.75 -12.45
N SER A 14 5.66 -5.43 -11.35
CA SER A 14 6.63 -6.54 -11.35
C SER A 14 6.25 -7.67 -10.40
N ILE A 15 6.74 -8.88 -10.70
CA ILE A 15 6.60 -10.03 -9.80
C ILE A 15 7.70 -9.98 -8.76
N VAL A 16 7.31 -9.82 -7.51
CA VAL A 16 8.23 -9.72 -6.37
C VAL A 16 7.83 -10.75 -5.31
N SER A 17 8.82 -11.32 -4.61
CA SER A 17 8.55 -12.21 -3.46
C SER A 17 8.04 -11.42 -2.27
N ALA A 18 7.21 -12.06 -1.42
CA ALA A 18 6.71 -11.41 -0.21
C ALA A 18 7.85 -10.92 0.72
N GLN A 19 8.95 -11.67 0.77
CA GLN A 19 10.14 -11.32 1.56
C GLN A 19 10.81 -10.06 1.04
N GLN A 20 10.99 -9.93 -0.28
CA GLN A 20 11.56 -8.73 -0.88
C GLN A 20 10.67 -7.50 -0.64
N ILE A 21 9.36 -7.65 -0.71
CA ILE A 21 8.41 -6.56 -0.44
C ILE A 21 8.51 -6.11 1.02
N ALA A 22 8.48 -7.07 1.96
CA ALA A 22 8.60 -6.78 3.38
C ALA A 22 9.95 -6.09 3.70
N ALA A 23 11.06 -6.58 3.15
CA ALA A 23 12.37 -5.96 3.33
C ALA A 23 12.44 -4.54 2.73
N GLY A 24 11.84 -4.33 1.56
CA GLY A 24 11.77 -3.00 0.94
C GLY A 24 10.96 -2.01 1.77
N TRP A 25 9.84 -2.45 2.35
CA TRP A 25 9.05 -1.62 3.26
C TRP A 25 9.75 -1.38 4.59
N GLU A 26 10.40 -2.38 5.16
CA GLU A 26 11.19 -2.23 6.38
C GLU A 26 12.24 -1.12 6.20
N GLU A 27 13.04 -1.19 5.14
CA GLU A 27 14.07 -0.19 4.85
C GLU A 27 13.46 1.19 4.57
N GLY A 28 12.48 1.26 3.66
CA GLY A 28 11.88 2.53 3.22
C GLY A 28 11.11 3.27 4.32
N LEU A 29 10.60 2.54 5.32
CA LEU A 29 9.78 3.09 6.40
C LEU A 29 10.54 3.26 7.72
N LYS A 30 11.77 2.74 7.83
CA LYS A 30 12.56 2.67 9.06
C LYS A 30 12.73 4.00 9.79
N LYS A 31 12.88 5.10 9.05
CA LYS A 31 13.11 6.44 9.62
C LYS A 31 11.84 7.06 10.23
N LEU A 32 10.66 6.59 9.85
CA LEU A 32 9.40 7.18 10.26
C LEU A 32 9.12 6.85 11.73
N GLN A 33 8.69 7.84 12.50
CA GLN A 33 8.37 7.64 13.91
C GLN A 33 7.00 6.98 14.09
N ALA A 34 6.06 7.27 13.20
CA ALA A 34 4.76 6.61 13.19
C ALA A 34 4.19 6.54 11.76
N ILE A 35 3.40 5.50 11.51
CA ILE A 35 2.73 5.26 10.24
C ILE A 35 1.33 4.76 10.55
N HIS A 36 0.33 5.29 9.84
CA HIS A 36 -1.05 4.85 9.95
C HIS A 36 -1.60 4.57 8.55
N HIS A 37 -2.03 3.33 8.32
CA HIS A 37 -2.78 2.96 7.12
C HIS A 37 -4.24 2.76 7.51
N GLN A 38 -5.12 3.62 7.02
CA GLN A 38 -6.55 3.49 7.19
C GLN A 38 -7.19 3.11 5.86
N VAL A 39 -7.86 1.96 5.85
CA VAL A 39 -8.50 1.39 4.67
C VAL A 39 -9.95 1.05 4.96
N GLY A 40 -10.84 1.27 3.98
CA GLY A 40 -12.28 1.12 4.19
C GLY A 40 -13.10 1.13 2.90
N ASN A 41 -14.41 1.03 3.07
CA ASN A 41 -15.40 1.00 1.99
C ASN A 41 -15.08 -0.11 0.97
N TYR A 42 -14.86 -1.31 1.48
CA TYR A 42 -14.48 -2.48 0.69
C TYR A 42 -15.62 -2.90 -0.24
N LEU A 43 -15.28 -3.08 -1.52
CA LEU A 43 -16.05 -3.84 -2.48
C LEU A 43 -15.29 -5.14 -2.70
N VAL A 44 -15.92 -6.26 -2.38
CA VAL A 44 -15.30 -7.60 -2.42
C VAL A 44 -16.16 -8.48 -3.30
N ASP A 45 -15.57 -9.02 -4.36
CA ASP A 45 -16.16 -10.06 -5.19
C ASP A 45 -15.39 -11.36 -5.00
N ILE A 46 -16.08 -12.45 -4.68
CA ILE A 46 -15.48 -13.75 -4.39
C ILE A 46 -15.98 -14.76 -5.41
N SER A 47 -15.04 -15.41 -6.12
CA SER A 47 -15.32 -16.45 -7.10
C SER A 47 -14.46 -17.68 -6.81
N GLY A 48 -15.05 -18.64 -6.09
CA GLY A 48 -14.36 -19.88 -5.72
C GLY A 48 -13.19 -19.61 -4.76
N ASP A 49 -11.97 -19.91 -5.23
CA ASP A 49 -10.72 -19.71 -4.50
C ASP A 49 -10.01 -18.40 -4.87
N GLU A 50 -10.72 -17.47 -5.52
CA GLU A 50 -10.23 -16.15 -5.89
C GLU A 50 -11.14 -15.04 -5.33
N ALA A 51 -10.55 -13.87 -5.05
CA ALA A 51 -11.30 -12.68 -4.66
C ALA A 51 -10.67 -11.41 -5.24
N GLU A 52 -11.51 -10.54 -5.79
CA GLU A 52 -11.16 -9.18 -6.22
C GLU A 52 -11.63 -8.18 -5.15
N VAL A 53 -10.73 -7.33 -4.70
CA VAL A 53 -10.99 -6.35 -3.64
C VAL A 53 -10.63 -4.96 -4.12
N PHE A 54 -11.60 -4.07 -4.06
CA PHE A 54 -11.40 -2.63 -4.18
C PHE A 54 -11.67 -1.96 -2.83
N CYS A 55 -10.82 -1.02 -2.42
CA CYS A 55 -11.07 -0.21 -1.23
C CYS A 55 -10.38 1.16 -1.31
N TYR A 56 -10.83 2.08 -0.46
CA TYR A 56 -10.20 3.39 -0.31
C TYR A 56 -9.11 3.33 0.77
N GLY A 57 -8.04 4.10 0.58
CA GLY A 57 -6.90 4.15 1.47
C GLY A 57 -6.45 5.57 1.79
N ILE A 58 -6.14 5.81 3.06
CA ILE A 58 -5.43 7.00 3.54
C ILE A 58 -4.22 6.52 4.34
N ILE A 59 -3.03 6.98 3.94
CA ILE A 59 -1.76 6.64 4.59
C ILE A 59 -1.18 7.91 5.17
N SER A 60 -0.96 7.94 6.48
CA SER A 60 -0.29 9.03 7.17
C SER A 60 1.09 8.57 7.64
N GLN A 61 2.13 9.29 7.24
CA GLN A 61 3.52 9.08 7.67
C GLN A 61 3.97 10.26 8.52
N TYR A 62 4.44 9.99 9.74
CA TYR A 62 4.88 11.01 10.69
C TYR A 62 6.38 10.91 10.94
N TYR A 63 7.07 12.03 10.75
CA TYR A 63 8.47 12.22 11.07
C TYR A 63 8.72 13.69 11.47
N PRO A 64 9.03 13.96 12.76
CA PRO A 64 9.34 15.31 13.21
C PRO A 64 10.56 15.88 12.49
N ASN A 65 10.46 17.15 12.07
CA ASN A 65 11.58 17.87 11.49
C ASN A 65 11.58 19.35 11.92
N PRO A 66 12.69 20.08 11.71
CA PRO A 66 12.81 21.47 12.17
C PRO A 66 11.83 22.46 11.52
N THR A 67 11.22 22.13 10.38
CA THR A 67 10.25 23.03 9.71
C THR A 67 8.85 22.93 10.32
N GLY A 68 8.61 21.92 11.16
CA GLY A 68 7.30 21.62 11.74
C GLY A 68 6.34 20.90 10.78
N GLN A 69 6.72 20.70 9.51
CA GLN A 69 5.93 19.97 8.53
C GLN A 69 6.13 18.46 8.70
N ASN A 70 5.57 17.91 9.77
CA ASN A 70 5.94 16.58 10.26
C ASN A 70 5.20 15.42 9.57
N VAL A 71 4.20 15.70 8.72
CA VAL A 71 3.30 14.67 8.18
C VAL A 71 3.32 14.70 6.66
N ARG A 72 3.40 13.51 6.05
CA ARG A 72 3.05 13.26 4.65
C ARG A 72 1.83 12.36 4.59
N THR A 73 0.84 12.72 3.78
CA THR A 73 -0.39 11.94 3.62
C THR A 73 -0.57 11.52 2.17
N PHE A 74 -0.89 10.25 1.95
CA PHE A 74 -1.26 9.70 0.65
C PHE A 74 -2.73 9.31 0.69
N VAL A 75 -3.48 9.72 -0.32
CA VAL A 75 -4.88 9.36 -0.49
C VAL A 75 -5.07 8.68 -1.82
N GLY A 76 -5.79 7.57 -1.83
CA GLY A 76 -5.97 6.76 -3.03
C GLY A 76 -6.92 5.59 -2.84
N THR A 77 -6.80 4.62 -3.73
CA THR A 77 -7.54 3.35 -3.68
C THR A 77 -6.61 2.18 -3.88
N TYR A 78 -7.04 1.00 -3.46
CA TYR A 78 -6.37 -0.25 -3.76
C TYR A 78 -7.21 -1.10 -4.71
N ASN A 79 -6.52 -1.81 -5.61
CA ASN A 79 -7.04 -2.98 -6.29
C ASN A 79 -6.17 -4.16 -5.86
N ILE A 80 -6.78 -5.12 -5.18
CA ILE A 80 -6.08 -6.26 -4.58
C ILE A 80 -6.76 -7.53 -5.07
N HIS A 81 -5.97 -8.49 -5.50
CA HIS A 81 -6.44 -9.84 -5.77
C HIS A 81 -5.94 -10.75 -4.64
N LEU A 82 -6.79 -11.69 -4.25
CA LEU A 82 -6.46 -12.74 -3.30
C LEU A 82 -6.71 -14.11 -3.92
N THR A 83 -5.86 -15.07 -3.56
CA THR A 83 -6.06 -16.49 -3.82
C THR A 83 -6.18 -17.23 -2.49
N LYS A 84 -7.06 -18.23 -2.44
CA LYS A 84 -7.26 -19.08 -1.27
C LYS A 84 -6.33 -20.31 -1.36
N LEU A 85 -5.42 -20.39 -0.40
CA LEU A 85 -4.52 -21.54 -0.22
C LEU A 85 -5.02 -22.36 0.97
N ALA A 86 -5.64 -23.51 0.67
CA ALA A 86 -6.36 -24.35 1.64
C ALA A 86 -7.45 -23.56 2.39
N THR A 87 -7.15 -23.07 3.60
CA THR A 87 -8.10 -22.29 4.41
C THR A 87 -7.81 -20.80 4.44
N ASP A 88 -6.65 -20.38 3.93
CA ASP A 88 -6.16 -19.00 4.07
C ASP A 88 -6.25 -18.23 2.76
N TRP A 89 -6.83 -17.03 2.81
CA TRP A 89 -6.69 -16.04 1.74
C TRP A 89 -5.31 -15.37 1.82
N LYS A 90 -4.61 -15.29 0.68
CA LYS A 90 -3.33 -14.59 0.54
C LYS A 90 -3.44 -13.60 -0.61
N ILE A 91 -2.84 -12.42 -0.44
CA ILE A 91 -2.72 -11.43 -1.51
C ILE A 91 -1.66 -11.91 -2.51
N ASP A 92 -2.04 -12.01 -3.78
CA ASP A 92 -1.15 -12.38 -4.89
C ASP A 92 -1.03 -11.26 -5.94
N LYS A 93 -1.92 -10.26 -5.94
CA LYS A 93 -1.77 -9.00 -6.68
C LYS A 93 -2.11 -7.80 -5.81
N PHE A 94 -1.28 -6.76 -5.85
CA PHE A 94 -1.44 -5.53 -5.08
C PHE A 94 -1.16 -4.33 -5.95
N ARG A 95 -2.14 -3.44 -6.09
CA ARG A 95 -1.99 -2.16 -6.75
C ARG A 95 -2.51 -1.04 -5.87
N PHE A 96 -1.71 0.00 -5.72
CA PHE A 96 -2.19 1.28 -5.18
C PHE A 96 -2.40 2.28 -6.31
N ASN A 97 -3.53 2.98 -6.29
CA ASN A 97 -3.84 4.08 -7.19
C ASN A 97 -3.82 5.38 -6.40
N LEU A 98 -2.72 6.12 -6.51
CA LEU A 98 -2.59 7.43 -5.90
C LEU A 98 -3.61 8.41 -6.50
N LYS A 99 -4.37 9.07 -5.63
CA LYS A 99 -5.26 10.19 -5.99
C LYS A 99 -4.56 11.53 -5.76
N TYR A 100 -3.97 11.73 -4.59
CA TYR A 100 -3.14 12.90 -4.29
C TYR A 100 -2.22 12.64 -3.09
N ILE A 101 -1.17 13.46 -3.00
CA ILE A 101 -0.26 13.56 -1.86
C ILE A 101 -0.40 14.95 -1.26
N ASP A 102 -0.48 15.02 0.06
CA ASP A 102 -0.52 16.28 0.81
C ASP A 102 0.48 16.26 1.98
N GLY A 103 0.77 17.45 2.52
CA GLY A 103 1.75 17.64 3.58
C GLY A 103 3.20 17.72 3.06
N ASN A 104 4.15 17.29 3.88
CA ASN A 104 5.57 17.36 3.58
C ASN A 104 5.96 16.33 2.51
N LYS A 105 6.18 16.79 1.28
CA LYS A 105 6.54 15.93 0.16
C LYS A 105 7.96 15.35 0.27
N ASP A 106 8.84 16.04 1.00
CA ASP A 106 10.26 15.72 1.14
C ASP A 106 10.56 14.83 2.36
N LEU A 107 9.53 14.26 2.97
CA LEU A 107 9.64 13.43 4.19
C LEU A 107 10.59 12.24 4.04
#